data_AF-A0A6A2X9G0-F1
#
_entry.id   AF-A0A6A2X9G0-F1
#
_cell.length_a   1.000
_cell.length_b   1.000
_cell.length_c   1.000
_cell.angle_alpha   90.00
_cell.angle_beta   90.00
_cell.angle_gamma   90.00
#
_symmetry.space_group_name_H-M   'P 1'
#
loop_
_entity.id
_entity.type
_entity.pdbx_description
1 polymer ?
#
loop_
_entity_poly.entity_id
_entity_poly.type
_entity_poly.pdbx_seq_one_letter_code
_entity_poly.pdbx_strand_id
1 'polypeptide(L)'
;METGSLRLGLMAVFAVSGSVVFIAHEVHKRLLSDFMKKIEFELAGNGKCQVKKRVRFADDVREPSSNNKEYRKRNLSALAIAKHAKGSGADRRQLLKMPLNRQVLYKGILQCKAH
;
A
#
# COMPACT_ATOMS: atom_id res chain seq x y z
N MET A 1 -15.59 40.90 55.01
CA MET A 1 -14.62 39.78 54.96
C MET A 1 -14.55 39.22 53.53
N GLU A 2 -14.61 40.09 52.51
CA GLU A 2 -15.11 39.71 51.17
C GLU A 2 -14.01 39.23 50.19
N THR A 3 -12.77 39.65 50.42
CA THR A 3 -11.66 39.43 49.48
C THR A 3 -11.11 38.00 49.52
N GLY A 4 -11.28 37.30 50.64
CA GLY A 4 -10.89 35.89 50.78
C GLY A 4 -11.80 34.96 49.98
N SER A 5 -13.12 35.14 50.08
CA SER A 5 -14.12 34.33 49.38
C SER A 5 -14.01 34.45 47.86
N LEU A 6 -13.79 35.67 47.34
CA LEU A 6 -13.60 35.90 45.91
C LEU A 6 -12.34 35.18 45.36
N ARG A 7 -11.23 35.25 46.10
CA ARG A 7 -9.97 34.58 45.71
C ARG A 7 -10.11 33.06 45.67
N LEU A 8 -10.76 32.46 46.68
CA LEU A 8 -11.06 31.03 46.68
C LEU A 8 -12.00 30.64 45.54
N GLY A 9 -13.04 31.43 45.26
CA GLY A 9 -13.96 31.18 44.15
C GLY A 9 -13.26 31.18 42.80
N LEU A 10 -12.38 32.15 42.55
CA LEU A 10 -11.57 32.20 41.32
C LEU A 10 -10.62 30.99 41.21
N MET A 11 -9.92 30.62 42.29
CA MET A 11 -9.09 29.41 42.28
C MET A 11 -9.91 28.14 41.99
N ALA A 12 -11.12 28.03 42.54
CA ALA A 12 -11.99 26.89 42.29
C ALA A 12 -12.40 26.81 40.81
N VAL A 13 -12.75 27.93 40.18
CA VAL A 13 -13.09 27.96 38.74
C VAL A 13 -11.89 27.58 37.88
N PHE A 14 -10.68 28.07 38.19
CA PHE A 14 -9.47 27.68 37.47
C PHE A 14 -9.11 26.20 37.67
N ALA A 15 -9.25 25.67 38.89
CA ALA A 15 -9.00 24.25 39.16
C ALA A 15 -9.98 23.36 38.41
N VAL A 16 -11.28 23.69 38.44
CA VAL A 16 -12.32 22.92 37.74
C VAL A 16 -12.15 23.02 36.23
N SER A 17 -12.02 24.24 35.68
CA SER A 17 -11.85 24.44 34.23
C SER A 17 -10.53 23.85 33.70
N GLY A 18 -9.43 24.03 34.43
CA GLY A 18 -8.13 23.48 34.08
C GLY A 18 -8.11 21.95 34.12
N SER A 19 -8.80 21.34 35.09
CA SER A 19 -8.86 19.87 35.21
C SER A 19 -9.46 19.19 33.98
N VAL A 20 -10.51 19.76 33.40
CA VAL A 20 -11.17 19.22 32.19
C VAL A 20 -10.22 19.24 30.99
N VAL A 21 -9.49 20.34 30.82
CA VAL A 21 -8.47 20.47 29.75
C VAL A 21 -7.37 19.43 29.92
N PHE A 22 -6.93 19.20 31.16
CA PHE A 22 -5.89 18.22 31.47
C PHE A 22 -6.33 16.79 31.17
N ILE A 23 -7.56 16.43 31.55
CA ILE A 23 -8.16 15.12 31.24
C ILE A 23 -8.29 14.95 29.72
N ALA A 24 -8.82 15.95 29.02
CA ALA A 24 -8.95 15.89 27.56
C ALA A 24 -7.59 15.70 26.86
N HIS A 25 -6.55 16.40 27.33
CA HIS A 25 -5.20 16.27 26.79
C HIS A 25 -4.58 14.88 27.05
N GLU A 26 -4.75 14.32 28.25
CA GLU A 26 -4.24 12.98 28.59
C GLU A 26 -4.98 11.89 27.79
N VAL A 27 -6.30 12.00 27.65
CA VAL A 27 -7.10 11.09 26.80
C VAL A 27 -6.67 11.18 25.35
N HIS A 28 -6.46 12.39 24.83
CA HIS A 28 -6.01 12.58 23.46
C HIS A 28 -4.62 11.98 23.21
N LYS A 29 -3.66 12.15 24.15
CA LYS A 29 -2.34 11.51 24.06
C LYS A 29 -2.42 9.99 24.09
N ARG A 30 -3.24 9.40 24.98
CA ARG A 30 -3.41 7.95 25.06
C ARG A 30 -4.07 7.39 23.81
N LEU A 31 -5.15 8.03 23.34
CA LEU A 31 -5.88 7.61 22.14
C LEU A 31 -5.00 7.72 20.89
N LEU A 32 -4.26 8.82 20.72
CA LEU A 32 -3.32 8.98 19.62
C LEU A 32 -2.20 7.94 19.69
N SER A 33 -1.66 7.66 20.87
CA SER A 33 -0.63 6.62 21.04
C SER A 33 -1.17 5.24 20.63
N ASP A 34 -2.36 4.88 21.05
CA ASP A 34 -2.95 3.57 20.74
C ASP A 34 -3.30 3.46 19.26
N PHE A 35 -3.79 4.55 18.66
CA PHE A 35 -4.02 4.62 17.22
C PHE A 35 -2.72 4.53 16.42
N MET A 36 -1.67 5.25 16.81
CA MET A 36 -0.36 5.18 16.17
C MET A 36 0.28 3.81 16.32
N LYS A 37 0.16 3.16 17.48
CA LYS A 37 0.59 1.76 17.66
C LYS A 37 -0.18 0.80 16.75
N LYS A 38 -1.49 1.00 16.60
CA LYS A 38 -2.32 0.18 15.71
C LYS A 38 -1.95 0.39 14.24
N ILE A 39 -1.76 1.64 13.83
CA ILE A 39 -1.24 1.97 12.49
C ILE A 39 0.14 1.37 12.29
N GLU A 40 1.05 1.54 13.24
CA GLU A 40 2.41 0.97 13.15
C GLU A 40 2.35 -0.55 13.04
N PHE A 41 1.49 -1.22 13.81
CA PHE A 41 1.29 -2.65 13.72
C PHE A 41 0.69 -3.09 12.38
N GLU A 42 -0.30 -2.37 11.85
CA GLU A 42 -0.91 -2.66 10.55
C GLU A 42 0.03 -2.35 9.37
N LEU A 43 0.79 -1.27 9.46
CA LEU A 43 1.71 -0.79 8.42
C LEU A 43 3.04 -1.57 8.42
N ALA A 44 3.56 -1.91 9.60
CA ALA A 44 4.75 -2.75 9.74
C ALA A 44 4.44 -4.24 9.55
N GLY A 45 3.17 -4.63 9.67
CA GLY A 45 2.70 -6.00 9.49
C GLY A 45 3.16 -6.94 10.61
N ASN A 46 2.31 -7.89 10.97
CA ASN A 46 2.66 -8.95 11.92
C ASN A 46 3.90 -9.71 11.43
N GLY A 47 5.01 -9.50 12.13
CA GLY A 47 6.16 -10.39 12.10
C GLY A 47 7.29 -9.95 11.19
N LYS A 48 8.43 -9.77 11.86
CA LYS A 48 9.78 -9.73 11.31
C LYS A 48 10.02 -8.41 10.57
N CYS A 49 10.71 -7.50 11.25
CA CYS A 49 11.51 -6.46 10.63
C CYS A 49 12.21 -7.07 9.41
N GLN A 50 11.60 -6.90 8.23
CA GLN A 50 12.11 -7.50 7.03
C GLN A 50 13.34 -6.67 6.71
N VAL A 51 14.51 -7.28 6.90
CA VAL A 51 15.79 -6.86 6.34
C VAL A 51 15.49 -6.03 5.10
N LYS A 52 15.76 -4.71 5.15
CA LYS A 52 15.44 -3.76 4.08
C LYS A 52 15.89 -4.41 2.76
N LYS A 53 14.94 -4.95 1.99
CA LYS A 53 15.26 -5.61 0.73
C LYS A 53 15.65 -4.51 -0.23
N ARG A 54 16.96 -4.28 -0.34
CA ARG A 54 17.53 -3.34 -1.30
C ARG A 54 17.52 -4.05 -2.65
N VAL A 55 16.89 -3.42 -3.64
CA VAL A 55 16.99 -3.85 -5.03
C VAL A 55 18.46 -3.80 -5.41
N ARG A 56 19.03 -4.96 -5.76
CA ARG A 56 20.36 -5.05 -6.38
C ARG A 56 20.13 -5.35 -7.85
N PHE A 57 20.79 -4.58 -8.70
CA PHE A 57 20.89 -4.93 -10.10
C PHE A 57 22.03 -5.96 -10.24
N ALA A 58 21.86 -6.93 -11.14
CA ALA A 58 22.96 -7.83 -11.49
C ALA A 58 24.05 -7.00 -12.18
N ASP A 59 25.32 -7.18 -11.78
CA ASP A 59 26.44 -6.42 -12.34
C ASP A 59 26.66 -6.75 -13.82
N ASP A 60 26.26 -7.96 -14.23
CA ASP A 60 26.26 -8.45 -15.59
C ASP A 60 24.89 -8.23 -16.26
N VAL A 61 24.48 -6.96 -16.36
CA VAL A 61 23.46 -6.59 -17.35
C VAL A 61 24.08 -6.84 -18.72
N ARG A 62 23.79 -8.02 -19.30
CA ARG A 62 24.10 -8.27 -20.71
C ARG A 62 23.36 -7.21 -21.51
N GLU A 63 24.10 -6.21 -21.99
CA GLU A 63 23.56 -5.20 -22.89
C GLU A 63 22.78 -5.94 -23.96
N PRO A 64 21.53 -5.55 -24.26
CA PRO A 64 20.81 -6.09 -25.40
C PRO A 64 21.71 -5.85 -26.60
N SER A 65 22.40 -6.90 -27.05
CA SER A 65 23.37 -6.82 -28.14
C SER A 65 22.71 -6.03 -29.25
N SER A 66 23.32 -4.89 -29.60
CA SER A 66 22.77 -3.92 -30.53
C SER A 66 22.08 -4.67 -31.67
N ASN A 67 20.76 -4.45 -31.78
CA ASN A 67 19.77 -5.11 -32.63
C ASN A 67 19.02 -6.32 -32.01
N ASN A 68 17.91 -6.02 -31.31
CA ASN A 68 16.97 -7.01 -30.76
C ASN A 68 16.24 -7.90 -31.80
N LYS A 69 16.63 -7.87 -33.08
CA LYS A 69 16.01 -8.63 -34.18
C LYS A 69 15.82 -10.11 -33.83
N GLU A 70 16.79 -10.69 -33.14
CA GLU A 70 16.76 -12.11 -32.77
C GLU A 70 15.75 -12.40 -31.64
N TYR A 71 15.63 -11.48 -30.67
CA TYR A 71 14.56 -11.52 -29.67
C TYR A 71 13.18 -11.38 -30.30
N ARG A 72 13.01 -10.47 -31.28
CA ARG A 72 11.75 -10.33 -32.03
C ARG A 72 11.43 -11.60 -32.84
N LYS A 73 12.41 -12.19 -33.52
CA LYS A 73 12.24 -13.41 -34.34
C LYS A 73 11.76 -14.61 -33.49
N ARG A 74 12.34 -14.81 -32.31
CA ARG A 74 11.92 -15.89 -31.38
C ARG A 74 10.51 -15.68 -30.82
N ASN A 75 10.12 -14.43 -30.55
CA ASN A 75 8.76 -14.15 -30.09
C ASN A 75 7.72 -14.25 -31.23
N LEU A 76 8.09 -13.88 -32.46
CA LEU A 76 7.23 -14.05 -33.64
C LEU A 76 7.00 -15.54 -33.95
N SER A 77 8.03 -16.39 -33.86
CA SER A 77 7.87 -17.83 -34.03
C SER A 77 7.03 -18.44 -32.90
N ALA A 78 7.20 -18.02 -31.65
CA ALA A 78 6.36 -18.44 -30.54
C ALA A 78 4.88 -18.03 -30.72
N LEU A 79 4.62 -16.82 -31.25
CA LEU A 79 3.26 -16.38 -31.59
C LEU A 79 2.66 -17.18 -32.76
N ALA A 80 3.46 -17.51 -33.77
CA ALA A 80 3.02 -18.33 -34.90
C ALA A 80 2.65 -19.75 -34.46
N ILE A 81 3.46 -20.36 -33.58
CA ILE A 81 3.17 -21.67 -32.97
C ILE A 81 1.89 -21.59 -32.12
N ALA A 82 1.69 -20.50 -31.37
CA ALA A 82 0.47 -20.29 -30.59
C ALA A 82 -0.79 -20.06 -31.43
N LYS A 83 -0.66 -19.47 -32.64
CA LYS A 83 -1.77 -19.27 -33.57
C LYS A 83 -2.31 -20.58 -34.16
N HIS A 84 -1.43 -21.57 -34.38
CA HIS A 84 -1.86 -22.92 -34.81
C HIS A 84 -2.60 -23.71 -33.71
N ALA A 85 -2.53 -23.27 -32.45
CA ALA A 85 -3.07 -24.01 -31.30
C ALA A 85 -4.43 -23.51 -30.79
N LYS A 86 -5.06 -22.48 -31.40
CA LYS A 86 -6.28 -21.87 -30.84
C LYS A 86 -7.48 -21.89 -31.78
N GLY A 87 -8.19 -23.02 -31.74
CA GLY A 87 -9.65 -22.99 -31.76
C GLY A 87 -10.19 -22.23 -30.54
N SER A 88 -11.36 -21.62 -30.72
CA SER A 88 -12.07 -20.57 -29.97
C SER A 88 -12.16 -20.59 -28.43
N GLY A 89 -11.49 -21.49 -27.69
CA GLY A 89 -11.67 -21.64 -26.23
C GLY A 89 -10.59 -21.03 -25.33
N ALA A 90 -9.57 -20.38 -25.90
CA ALA A 90 -8.30 -20.31 -25.20
C ALA A 90 -7.96 -18.97 -24.52
N ASP A 91 -8.83 -17.97 -24.61
CA ASP A 91 -8.62 -16.66 -23.99
C ASP A 91 -8.66 -16.73 -22.45
N ARG A 92 -9.64 -17.47 -21.90
CA ARG A 92 -9.83 -17.59 -20.44
C ARG A 92 -8.73 -18.40 -19.74
N ARG A 93 -8.23 -19.46 -20.38
CA ARG A 93 -7.12 -20.29 -19.85
C ARG A 93 -5.79 -19.55 -19.86
N GLN A 94 -5.59 -18.64 -20.81
CA GLN A 94 -4.35 -17.85 -20.90
C GLN A 94 -4.35 -16.71 -19.88
N LEU A 95 -5.52 -16.12 -19.59
CA LEU A 95 -5.69 -15.14 -18.51
C LEU A 95 -5.31 -15.72 -17.14
N LEU A 96 -5.79 -16.94 -16.83
CA LEU A 96 -5.51 -17.61 -15.55
C LEU A 96 -4.04 -18.05 -15.38
N LYS A 97 -3.28 -18.14 -16.48
CA LYS A 97 -1.85 -18.50 -16.45
C LYS A 97 -0.94 -17.30 -16.14
N MET A 98 -1.47 -16.08 -16.18
CA MET A 98 -0.69 -14.87 -15.91
C MET A 98 -0.58 -14.57 -14.42
N PRO A 99 0.51 -13.91 -13.96
CA PRO A 99 0.57 -13.37 -12.61
C PRO A 99 -0.59 -12.39 -12.36
N LEU A 100 -1.05 -12.32 -11.10
CA LEU A 100 -2.28 -11.61 -10.72
C LEU A 100 -2.29 -10.13 -11.18
N ASN A 101 -1.13 -9.46 -11.16
CA ASN A 101 -1.00 -8.08 -11.63
C ASN A 101 -1.39 -7.91 -13.11
N ARG A 102 -1.03 -8.86 -13.96
CA ARG A 102 -1.37 -8.86 -15.39
C ARG A 102 -2.85 -9.15 -15.61
N GLN A 103 -3.42 -10.06 -14.82
CA GLN A 103 -4.85 -10.38 -14.92
C GLN A 103 -5.72 -9.14 -14.67
N VAL A 104 -5.40 -8.36 -13.64
CA VAL A 104 -6.11 -7.12 -13.29
C VAL A 104 -5.99 -6.09 -14.41
N LEU A 105 -4.79 -5.89 -14.98
CA LEU A 105 -4.57 -4.98 -16.10
C LEU A 105 -5.45 -5.33 -17.31
N TYR A 106 -5.42 -6.59 -17.75
CA TYR A 106 -6.23 -7.03 -18.90
C TYR A 106 -7.73 -6.93 -18.61
N LYS A 107 -8.16 -7.24 -17.38
CA LYS A 107 -9.55 -7.05 -16.96
C LYS A 107 -10.00 -5.59 -17.11
N GLY A 108 -9.17 -4.64 -16.68
CA GLY A 108 -9.47 -3.21 -16.82
C GLY A 108 -9.56 -2.78 -18.29
N ILE A 109 -8.61 -3.19 -19.12
CA ILE A 109 -8.60 -2.87 -20.57
C ILE A 109 -9.85 -3.43 -21.27
N LEU A 110 -10.23 -4.67 -20.96
CA LEU A 110 -11.42 -5.30 -21.53
C LEU A 110 -12.71 -4.60 -21.10
N GLN A 111 -12.78 -4.14 -19.85
CA GLN A 111 -13.92 -3.38 -19.33
C GLN A 111 -14.03 -1.99 -19.97
N CYS A 112 -12.91 -1.31 -20.23
CA CYS A 112 -12.90 0.00 -20.90
C CYS A 112 -13.31 -0.06 -22.38
N LYS A 113 -13.15 -1.21 -23.06
CA LYS A 113 -13.51 -1.37 -24.48
C LYS A 113 -15.01 -1.67 -24.68
N ALA A 114 -15.72 -2.04 -23.62
CA ALA A 114 -17.16 -2.35 -23.66
C ALA A 114 -18.07 -1.12 -23.44
N HIS A 115 -17.47 0.07 -23.30
CA HIS A 115 -18.12 1.37 -23.26
C HIS A 115 -17.59 2.24 -24.40
#